data_AF-A0A9D8EQ70-F1
#
_entry.id   AF-A0A9D8EQ70-F1
#
_cell.length_a   1.000
_cell.length_b   1.000
_cell.length_c   1.000
_cell.angle_alpha   90.00
_cell.angle_beta   90.00
_cell.angle_gamma   90.00
#
_symmetry.space_group_name_H-M   'P 1'
#
loop_
_entity.id
_entity.type
_entity.pdbx_description
1 polymer ?
#
loop_
_entity_poly.entity_id
_entity_poly.type
_entity_poly.pdbx_seq_one_letter_code
_entity_poly.pdbx_strand_id
1 'polypeptide(L)'
;MLEGLVLANKDKIGLIAEKRIVYRKDPYLNKVAVVSGSGSGHEPDQAFYVGKGMLDAACAGPVFAAPTLDAIVDAARIVDRGRGVLFLVKNYTGDRANFEMASEMLEFEGGPIVDTVIINDDVAVKDSTFTAGRRGVAGAMFVYKIVGAKSEEEGVNIQSLKRLF
;
A
#
# COMPACT_ATOMS: atom_id res chain seq x y z
N MET A 1 -10.05 -13.71 9.23
CA MET A 1 -9.30 -13.88 7.97
C MET A 1 -7.83 -13.49 8.13
N LEU A 2 -7.51 -12.22 8.42
CA LEU A 2 -6.11 -11.75 8.54
C LEU A 2 -5.29 -12.51 9.60
N GLU A 3 -5.88 -12.81 10.75
CA GLU A 3 -5.22 -13.66 11.76
C GLU A 3 -4.83 -15.03 11.18
N GLY A 4 -5.71 -15.65 10.39
CA GLY A 4 -5.42 -16.91 9.71
C GLY A 4 -4.30 -16.79 8.68
N LEU A 5 -4.27 -15.70 7.91
CA LEU A 5 -3.19 -15.40 6.97
C LEU A 5 -1.83 -15.31 7.70
N VAL A 6 -1.79 -14.61 8.83
CA VAL A 6 -0.57 -14.48 9.64
C VAL A 6 -0.20 -15.79 10.31
N LEU A 7 -1.15 -16.56 10.86
CA LEU A 7 -0.87 -17.87 11.44
C LEU A 7 -0.26 -18.83 10.41
N ALA A 8 -0.72 -18.80 9.16
CA ALA A 8 -0.16 -19.59 8.06
C ALA A 8 1.26 -19.15 7.64
N ASN A 9 1.68 -17.93 8.00
CA ASN A 9 2.94 -17.31 7.57
C ASN A 9 3.69 -16.65 8.74
N LYS A 10 3.60 -17.25 9.94
CA LYS A 10 3.96 -16.64 11.23
C LYS A 10 5.37 -16.04 11.29
N ASP A 11 6.31 -16.60 10.53
CA ASP A 11 7.72 -16.19 10.54
C ASP A 11 8.01 -15.06 9.53
N LYS A 12 7.06 -14.75 8.63
CA LYS A 12 7.26 -13.82 7.50
C LYS A 12 6.48 -12.52 7.66
N ILE A 13 5.27 -12.57 8.20
CA ILE A 13 4.38 -11.41 8.31
C ILE A 13 3.80 -11.27 9.72
N GLY A 14 3.44 -10.04 10.08
CA GLY A 14 2.76 -9.67 11.32
C GLY A 14 1.42 -8.99 11.04
N LEU A 15 0.61 -8.86 12.09
CA LEU A 15 -0.70 -8.21 12.06
C LEU A 15 -0.80 -7.23 13.22
N ILE A 16 -1.32 -6.04 12.94
CA ILE A 16 -1.88 -5.13 13.94
C ILE A 16 -3.38 -5.28 13.82
N ALA A 17 -3.97 -6.09 14.71
CA ALA A 17 -5.32 -6.62 14.52
C ALA A 17 -6.37 -5.51 14.58
N GLU A 18 -6.19 -4.57 15.50
CA GLU A 18 -7.09 -3.46 15.78
C GLU A 18 -7.21 -2.52 14.58
N LYS A 19 -6.12 -2.36 13.83
CA LYS A 19 -6.04 -1.50 12.64
C LYS A 19 -6.06 -2.26 11.31
N ARG A 20 -6.12 -3.60 11.37
CA ARG A 20 -6.15 -4.49 10.19
C ARG A 20 -4.96 -4.28 9.23
N ILE A 21 -3.77 -4.07 9.80
CA ILE A 21 -2.53 -3.85 9.05
C ILE A 21 -1.74 -5.15 9.00
N VAL A 22 -1.47 -5.66 7.80
CA VAL A 22 -0.50 -6.75 7.60
C VAL A 22 0.83 -6.14 7.18
N TYR A 23 1.93 -6.57 7.79
CA TYR A 23 3.26 -6.04 7.49
C TYR A 23 4.31 -7.15 7.45
N ARG A 24 5.41 -6.91 6.73
CA ARG A 24 6.55 -7.83 6.63
C ARG A 24 7.41 -7.79 7.90
N LYS A 25 7.80 -8.96 8.41
CA LYS A 25 8.68 -9.09 9.60
C LYS A 25 10.17 -8.98 9.30
N ASP A 26 10.58 -9.24 8.05
CA ASP A 26 11.97 -9.13 7.56
C ASP A 26 12.17 -7.90 6.65
N PRO A 27 11.95 -6.66 7.13
CA PRO A 27 12.13 -5.48 6.31
C PRO A 27 13.60 -5.32 5.93
N TYR A 28 13.88 -5.12 4.65
CA TYR A 28 15.21 -4.72 4.18
C TYR A 28 15.50 -3.29 4.68
N LEU A 29 16.69 -3.09 5.26
CA LEU A 29 17.10 -1.78 5.76
C LEU A 29 17.49 -0.87 4.58
N ASN A 30 17.36 0.45 4.76
CA ASN A 30 17.77 1.46 3.78
C ASN A 30 17.07 1.38 2.40
N LYS A 31 15.84 0.88 2.34
CA LYS A 31 14.99 0.99 1.14
C LYS A 31 13.75 1.85 1.35
N VAL A 32 13.20 2.34 0.24
CA VAL A 32 11.86 2.93 0.21
C VAL A 32 10.84 1.84 0.51
N ALA A 33 9.98 2.06 1.50
CA ALA A 33 8.93 1.11 1.83
C ALA A 33 7.75 1.24 0.87
N VAL A 34 7.08 0.13 0.55
CA VAL A 34 5.93 0.11 -0.37
C VAL A 34 4.68 -0.28 0.40
N VAL A 35 3.67 0.60 0.39
CA VAL A 35 2.41 0.38 1.12
C VAL A 35 1.23 0.49 0.16
N SER A 36 0.25 -0.38 0.33
CA SER A 36 -1.05 -0.29 -0.34
C SER A 36 -2.19 -0.58 0.64
N GLY A 37 -3.43 -0.41 0.20
CA GLY A 37 -4.61 -0.67 1.00
C GLY A 37 -5.88 -0.34 0.24
N SER A 38 -6.95 -1.08 0.53
CA SER A 38 -8.29 -0.94 -0.06
C SER A 38 -9.27 -1.79 0.75
N GLY A 39 -10.53 -1.81 0.34
CA GLY A 39 -11.53 -2.66 0.97
C GLY A 39 -11.25 -4.16 0.83
N SER A 40 -11.62 -4.91 1.87
CA SER A 40 -11.70 -6.37 1.80
C SER A 40 -12.71 -6.84 0.75
N GLY A 41 -12.67 -8.13 0.40
CA GLY A 41 -13.52 -8.71 -0.64
C GLY A 41 -12.83 -8.86 -2.00
N HIS A 42 -11.54 -8.51 -2.06
CA HIS A 42 -10.69 -8.65 -3.25
C HIS A 42 -9.51 -9.61 -3.00
N GLU A 43 -9.51 -10.35 -1.90
CA GLU A 43 -8.43 -11.28 -1.58
C GLU A 43 -8.18 -12.26 -2.74
N PRO A 44 -6.92 -12.46 -3.16
CA PRO A 44 -5.67 -12.20 -2.42
C PRO A 44 -5.17 -10.74 -2.41
N ASP A 45 -5.84 -9.82 -3.10
CA ASP A 45 -5.31 -8.47 -3.31
C ASP A 45 -4.91 -7.75 -2.02
N GLN A 46 -3.73 -7.13 -2.09
CA GLN A 46 -3.00 -6.40 -1.04
C GLN A 46 -2.46 -7.23 0.12
N ALA A 47 -3.30 -7.72 1.03
CA ALA A 47 -2.82 -8.35 2.27
C ALA A 47 -1.95 -9.60 2.02
N PHE A 48 -2.25 -10.37 0.96
CA PHE A 48 -1.50 -11.56 0.60
C PHE A 48 -0.26 -11.24 -0.25
N TYR A 49 -0.13 -10.00 -0.74
CA TYR A 49 1.04 -9.52 -1.46
C TYR A 49 2.06 -8.82 -0.55
N VAL A 50 1.86 -8.88 0.78
CA VAL A 50 2.87 -8.44 1.74
C VAL A 50 4.00 -9.45 1.81
N GLY A 51 5.21 -9.03 1.43
CA GLY A 51 6.38 -9.89 1.36
C GLY A 51 7.53 -9.27 0.58
N LYS A 52 8.71 -9.88 0.68
CA LYS A 52 9.93 -9.43 0.02
C LYS A 52 9.73 -9.25 -1.48
N GLY A 53 10.10 -8.09 -2.02
CA GLY A 53 9.98 -7.77 -3.45
C GLY A 53 8.55 -7.51 -3.93
N MET A 54 7.61 -7.28 -3.01
CA MET A 54 6.24 -6.79 -3.23
C MET A 54 5.91 -5.68 -2.22
N LEU A 55 4.84 -5.79 -1.42
CA LEU A 55 4.44 -4.78 -0.43
C LEU A 55 5.15 -5.02 0.91
N ASP A 56 5.53 -3.94 1.60
CA ASP A 56 6.04 -3.99 2.97
C ASP A 56 4.91 -3.98 4.00
N ALA A 57 3.80 -3.31 3.68
CA ALA A 57 2.54 -3.41 4.42
C ALA A 57 1.32 -3.22 3.54
N ALA A 58 0.19 -3.75 4.02
CA ALA A 58 -1.12 -3.59 3.43
C ALA A 58 -2.17 -3.27 4.50
N CYS A 59 -3.00 -2.27 4.26
CA CYS A 59 -4.13 -1.90 5.11
C CYS A 59 -5.42 -2.48 4.53
N ALA A 60 -6.06 -3.41 5.24
CA ALA A 60 -7.34 -3.98 4.81
C ALA A 60 -8.51 -3.21 5.42
N GLY A 61 -9.28 -2.50 4.60
CA GLY A 61 -10.52 -1.85 5.02
C GLY A 61 -11.67 -2.84 5.28
N PRO A 62 -12.86 -2.34 5.61
CA PRO A 62 -14.10 -3.13 5.57
C PRO A 62 -14.37 -3.66 4.15
N VAL A 63 -15.34 -4.57 4.01
CA VAL A 63 -15.70 -5.12 2.70
C VAL A 63 -16.12 -3.98 1.75
N PHE A 64 -15.39 -3.83 0.64
CA PHE A 64 -15.57 -2.78 -0.37
C PHE A 64 -15.52 -1.33 0.13
N ALA A 65 -14.82 -1.08 1.24
CA ALA A 65 -14.60 0.27 1.76
C ALA A 65 -13.12 0.50 2.09
N ALA A 66 -12.63 1.71 1.82
CA ALA A 66 -11.23 2.07 2.03
C ALA A 66 -10.78 1.81 3.50
N PRO A 67 -9.48 1.51 3.72
CA PRO A 67 -8.91 1.48 5.06
C PRO A 67 -9.01 2.86 5.71
N THR A 68 -9.02 2.90 7.03
CA THR A 68 -9.09 4.15 7.79
C THR A 68 -7.78 4.94 7.68
N LEU A 69 -7.88 6.26 7.81
CA LEU A 69 -6.73 7.18 7.79
C LEU A 69 -5.62 6.75 8.76
N ASP A 70 -6.00 6.46 10.00
CA ASP A 70 -5.08 6.09 11.08
C ASP A 70 -4.38 4.74 10.84
N ALA A 71 -5.00 3.83 10.07
CA ALA A 71 -4.37 2.58 9.67
C ALA A 71 -3.29 2.82 8.61
N ILE A 72 -3.56 3.69 7.62
CA ILE A 72 -2.59 4.03 6.57
C ILE A 72 -1.37 4.74 7.17
N VAL A 73 -1.60 5.72 8.04
CA VAL A 73 -0.56 6.48 8.74
C VAL A 73 0.32 5.55 9.57
N ASP A 74 -0.28 4.66 10.36
CA ASP A 74 0.49 3.72 11.18
C ASP A 74 1.26 2.70 10.33
N ALA A 75 0.66 2.20 9.25
CA ALA A 75 1.36 1.31 8.34
C ALA A 75 2.63 1.97 7.78
N ALA A 76 2.52 3.22 7.30
CA ALA A 76 3.66 3.98 6.79
C ALA A 76 4.76 4.17 7.85
N ARG A 77 4.39 4.53 9.08
CA ARG A 77 5.33 4.70 10.20
C ARG A 77 6.06 3.41 10.54
N ILE A 78 5.34 2.30 10.56
CA ILE A 78 5.87 1.01 11.01
C ILE A 78 6.80 0.40 9.96
N VAL A 79 6.62 0.74 8.68
CA VAL A 79 7.47 0.24 7.59
C VAL A 79 8.55 1.22 7.13
N ASP A 80 8.48 2.51 7.45
CA ASP A 80 9.54 3.46 7.08
C ASP A 80 10.88 3.12 7.75
N ARG A 81 11.95 3.20 6.97
CA ARG A 81 13.33 2.93 7.41
C ARG A 81 14.27 4.08 7.03
N GLY A 82 13.76 5.31 7.01
CA GLY A 82 14.54 6.52 6.73
C GLY A 82 14.75 6.80 5.25
N ARG A 83 14.00 6.14 4.36
CA ARG A 83 14.04 6.37 2.91
C ARG A 83 12.68 6.73 2.31
N GLY A 84 11.66 6.88 3.17
CA GLY A 84 10.32 7.25 2.78
C GLY A 84 9.45 6.05 2.38
N VAL A 85 8.20 6.35 2.08
CA VAL A 85 7.14 5.38 1.79
C VAL A 85 6.46 5.75 0.48
N LEU A 86 6.38 4.79 -0.45
CA LEU A 86 5.59 4.95 -1.66
C LEU A 86 4.23 4.27 -1.48
N PHE A 87 3.17 5.06 -1.59
CA PHE A 87 1.80 4.57 -1.61
C PHE A 87 1.41 4.13 -3.02
N LEU A 88 0.89 2.91 -3.13
CA LEU A 88 0.32 2.36 -4.37
C LEU A 88 -1.19 2.28 -4.21
N VAL A 89 -1.92 3.21 -4.84
CA VAL A 89 -3.35 3.45 -4.55
C VAL A 89 -4.20 3.14 -5.77
N LYS A 90 -5.18 2.25 -5.65
CA LYS A 90 -6.17 2.02 -6.72
C LYS A 90 -7.08 3.23 -6.84
N ASN A 91 -7.41 3.65 -8.07
CA ASN A 91 -8.18 4.86 -8.31
C ASN A 91 -9.68 4.67 -8.00
N TYR A 92 -10.02 4.73 -6.72
CA TYR A 92 -11.37 4.89 -6.20
C TYR A 92 -11.40 6.09 -5.27
N THR A 93 -12.54 6.78 -5.20
CA THR A 93 -12.67 8.05 -4.47
C THR A 93 -12.31 7.90 -2.99
N GLY A 94 -12.82 6.85 -2.33
CA GLY A 94 -12.54 6.62 -0.90
C GLY A 94 -11.07 6.27 -0.63
N ASP A 95 -10.47 5.42 -1.46
CA ASP A 95 -9.06 5.06 -1.33
C ASP A 95 -8.17 6.29 -1.54
N ARG A 96 -8.42 7.07 -2.60
CA ARG A 96 -7.64 8.28 -2.87
C ARG A 96 -7.74 9.31 -1.75
N ALA A 97 -8.95 9.62 -1.30
CA ALA A 97 -9.15 10.60 -0.24
C ALA A 97 -8.39 10.21 1.04
N ASN A 98 -8.47 8.94 1.47
CA ASN A 98 -7.83 8.51 2.71
C ASN A 98 -6.29 8.47 2.59
N PHE A 99 -5.74 8.04 1.45
CA PHE A 99 -4.29 8.03 1.24
C PHE A 99 -3.70 9.44 1.03
N GLU A 100 -4.46 10.36 0.44
CA GLU A 100 -4.10 11.77 0.32
C GLU A 100 -4.06 12.44 1.70
N MET A 101 -5.13 12.27 2.49
CA MET A 101 -5.18 12.76 3.88
C MET A 101 -4.06 12.14 4.74
N ALA A 102 -3.71 10.86 4.52
CA ALA A 102 -2.60 10.22 5.23
C ALA A 102 -1.25 10.86 4.88
N SER A 103 -1.05 11.20 3.60
CA SER A 103 0.17 11.88 3.14
C SER A 103 0.29 13.26 3.78
N GLU A 104 -0.80 14.05 3.77
CA GLU A 104 -0.84 15.38 4.41
C GLU A 104 -0.59 15.30 5.92
N MET A 105 -1.21 14.33 6.60
CA MET A 105 -1.02 14.13 8.04
C MET A 105 0.43 13.76 8.38
N LEU A 106 1.04 12.87 7.60
CA LEU A 106 2.44 12.48 7.79
C LEU A 106 3.39 13.65 7.54
N GLU A 107 3.12 14.48 6.54
CA GLU A 107 3.91 15.70 6.29
C GLU A 107 3.79 16.70 7.45
N PHE A 108 2.55 16.99 7.88
CA PHE A 108 2.27 17.91 8.98
C PHE A 108 2.94 17.49 10.29
N GLU A 109 2.95 16.19 10.59
CA GLU A 109 3.51 15.64 11.83
C GLU A 109 5.03 15.40 11.75
N GLY A 110 5.69 15.74 10.64
CA GLY A 110 7.12 15.48 10.44
C GLY A 110 7.46 13.99 10.37
N GLY A 111 6.54 13.19 9.85
CA GLY A 111 6.67 11.75 9.64
C GLY A 111 7.52 11.39 8.41
N PRO A 112 7.41 10.14 7.92
CA PRO A 112 8.12 9.70 6.74
C PRO A 112 7.79 10.55 5.52
N ILE A 113 8.78 10.75 4.64
CA ILE A 113 8.54 11.31 3.31
C ILE A 113 7.65 10.33 2.54
N VAL A 114 6.53 10.83 2.01
CA VAL A 114 5.57 10.03 1.25
C VAL A 114 5.50 10.52 -0.19
N ASP A 115 5.32 9.59 -1.12
CA ASP A 115 4.86 9.89 -2.47
C ASP A 115 3.83 8.83 -2.90
N THR A 116 3.07 9.08 -3.96
CA THR A 116 1.95 8.24 -4.37
C THR A 116 1.97 7.91 -5.85
N VAL A 117 1.67 6.66 -6.19
CA VAL A 117 1.32 6.20 -7.54
C VAL A 117 -0.16 5.82 -7.55
N ILE A 118 -0.92 6.43 -8.46
CA ILE A 118 -2.34 6.10 -8.69
C ILE A 118 -2.44 5.05 -9.79
N ILE A 119 -3.08 3.94 -9.48
CA ILE A 119 -3.30 2.82 -10.39
C ILE A 119 -4.71 2.96 -10.98
N ASN A 120 -4.79 3.10 -12.31
CA ASN A 120 -6.02 3.40 -13.05
C ASN A 120 -6.09 2.60 -14.37
N ASP A 121 -5.72 1.32 -14.32
CA ASP A 121 -5.54 0.42 -15.46
C ASP A 121 -6.85 0.01 -16.16
N ASP A 122 -8.00 0.13 -15.51
CA ASP A 122 -9.26 -0.31 -16.07
C ASP A 122 -9.74 0.54 -17.25
N VAL A 123 -9.70 -0.02 -18.45
CA VAL A 123 -10.13 0.64 -19.70
C VAL A 123 -11.62 0.49 -20.00
N ALA A 124 -12.38 -0.25 -19.20
CA ALA A 124 -13.78 -0.56 -19.50
C ALA A 124 -14.73 0.64 -19.29
N VAL A 125 -14.49 1.45 -18.25
CA VAL A 125 -15.36 2.56 -17.87
C VAL A 125 -14.52 3.74 -17.40
N LYS A 126 -14.92 4.95 -17.80
CA LYS A 126 -14.41 6.23 -17.28
C LYS A 126 -15.51 6.89 -16.45
N ASP A 127 -15.15 7.49 -15.32
CA ASP A 127 -16.04 8.26 -14.44
C ASP A 127 -17.22 7.43 -13.88
N SER A 128 -16.92 6.25 -13.31
CA SER A 128 -17.94 5.42 -12.66
C SER A 128 -18.45 6.04 -11.35
N THR A 129 -19.52 5.49 -10.78
CA THR A 129 -20.16 5.97 -9.53
C THR A 129 -19.20 6.31 -8.39
N PHE A 130 -18.07 5.61 -8.28
CA PHE A 130 -17.10 5.78 -7.19
C PHE A 130 -15.68 6.17 -7.65
N THR A 131 -15.53 6.69 -8.87
CA THR A 131 -14.21 7.01 -9.43
C THR A 131 -14.26 8.24 -10.32
N ALA A 132 -13.31 9.15 -10.16
CA ALA A 132 -12.95 10.13 -11.19
C ALA A 132 -11.85 9.53 -12.09
N GLY A 133 -12.11 9.39 -13.39
CA GLY A 133 -11.25 8.71 -14.35
C GLY A 133 -11.47 7.19 -14.42
N ARG A 134 -10.40 6.44 -14.66
CA ARG A 134 -10.42 4.97 -14.77
C ARG A 134 -10.18 4.30 -13.42
N ARG A 135 -10.82 3.17 -13.15
CA ARG A 135 -10.61 2.40 -11.91
C ARG A 135 -9.22 1.75 -11.89
N GLY A 136 -8.70 1.49 -10.70
CA GLY A 136 -7.57 0.57 -10.51
C GLY A 136 -8.07 -0.83 -10.20
N VAL A 137 -7.69 -1.84 -10.98
CA VAL A 137 -8.16 -3.22 -10.84
C VAL A 137 -6.98 -4.19 -10.79
N ALA A 138 -7.09 -5.38 -11.40
CA ALA A 138 -6.10 -6.45 -11.28
C ALA A 138 -4.70 -6.08 -11.80
N GLY A 139 -4.57 -5.05 -12.67
CA GLY A 139 -3.27 -4.55 -13.10
C GLY A 139 -2.41 -4.04 -11.94
N ALA A 140 -3.02 -3.70 -10.80
CA ALA A 140 -2.33 -3.28 -9.59
C ALA A 140 -1.29 -4.31 -9.10
N MET A 141 -1.56 -5.61 -9.26
CA MET A 141 -0.62 -6.67 -8.86
C MET A 141 0.74 -6.54 -9.58
N PHE A 142 0.74 -6.18 -10.86
CA PHE A 142 1.98 -5.95 -11.61
C PHE A 142 2.74 -4.73 -11.09
N VAL A 143 2.02 -3.66 -10.76
CA VAL A 143 2.61 -2.46 -10.14
C VAL A 143 3.27 -2.83 -8.82
N TYR A 144 2.57 -3.58 -7.95
CA TYR A 144 3.11 -4.06 -6.68
C TYR A 144 4.39 -4.87 -6.87
N LYS A 145 4.41 -5.77 -7.86
CA LYS A 145 5.56 -6.64 -8.14
C LYS A 145 6.76 -5.88 -8.71
N ILE A 146 6.52 -4.94 -9.63
CA ILE A 146 7.56 -4.14 -10.29
C ILE A 146 8.18 -3.16 -9.30
N VAL A 147 7.35 -2.36 -8.64
CA VAL A 147 7.80 -1.38 -7.64
C VAL A 147 8.46 -2.09 -6.46
N GLY A 148 7.81 -3.14 -5.94
CA GLY A 148 8.34 -3.92 -4.82
C GLY A 148 9.71 -4.51 -5.13
N ALA A 149 9.90 -5.12 -6.31
CA ALA A 149 11.22 -5.63 -6.71
C ALA A 149 12.26 -4.53 -6.79
N LYS A 150 11.95 -3.43 -7.49
CA LYS A 150 12.88 -2.31 -7.64
C LYS A 150 13.24 -1.69 -6.29
N SER A 151 12.29 -1.64 -5.35
CA SER A 151 12.53 -1.12 -4.00
C SER A 151 13.59 -1.92 -3.24
N GLU A 152 13.79 -3.22 -3.54
CA GLU A 152 14.79 -4.06 -2.87
C GLU A 152 16.22 -3.82 -3.38
N GLU A 153 16.42 -3.03 -4.42
CA GLU A 153 17.75 -2.69 -4.93
C GLU A 153 18.39 -1.56 -4.12
N GLU A 154 19.70 -1.67 -3.88
CA GLU A 154 20.47 -0.63 -3.18
C GLU A 154 20.46 0.70 -3.93
N GLY A 155 20.42 1.80 -3.18
CA GLY A 155 20.50 3.16 -3.73
C GLY A 155 19.21 3.66 -4.41
N VAL A 156 18.17 2.84 -4.51
CA VAL A 156 16.87 3.25 -5.03
C VAL A 156 16.26 4.32 -4.13
N ASN A 157 15.64 5.33 -4.77
CA ASN A 157 14.98 6.44 -4.11
C ASN A 157 13.52 6.55 -4.57
N ILE A 158 12.70 7.24 -3.77
CA ILE A 158 11.26 7.30 -3.98
C ILE A 158 10.88 7.88 -5.36
N GLN A 159 11.65 8.85 -5.85
CA GLN A 159 11.44 9.48 -7.16
C GLN A 159 11.74 8.52 -8.32
N SER A 160 12.71 7.62 -8.17
CA SER A 160 12.98 6.58 -9.17
C SER A 160 11.88 5.52 -9.23
N LEU A 161 11.26 5.19 -8.10
CA LEU A 161 10.12 4.26 -8.07
C LEU A 161 8.86 4.89 -8.66
N LYS A 162 8.58 6.16 -8.31
CA LYS A 162 7.43 6.88 -8.85
C LYS A 162 7.47 6.96 -10.38
N ARG A 163 8.63 7.28 -10.97
CA ARG A 163 8.79 7.41 -12.44
C ARG A 163 8.54 6.12 -13.25
N LEU A 164 8.33 4.99 -12.60
CA LEU A 164 7.93 3.75 -13.28
C LEU A 164 6.48 3.82 -13.81
N PHE A 165 5.65 4.73 -13.29
CA PHE A 165 4.22 4.88 -13.60
C PHE A 165 3.80 6.36 -13.62
#